data_AF-I3ZW18-F1
#
_entry.id   AF-I3ZW18-F1
#
_cell.length_a   1.000
_cell.length_b   1.000
_cell.length_c   1.000
_cell.angle_alpha   90.00
_cell.angle_beta   90.00
_cell.angle_gamma   90.00
#
_symmetry.space_group_name_H-M   'P 1'
#
loop_
_entity.id
_entity.type
_entity.pdbx_description
1 polymer ?
#
loop_
_entity_poly.entity_id
_entity_poly.type
_entity_poly.pdbx_seq_one_letter_code
_entity_poly.pdbx_strand_id
1 'polypeptide(L)'
;MRKSSKVIFALAFLLVAVPFVDCGIAEFLLRDVPEVPVVVGTPVTYGIYFPKTYAVLEAGRNGEIVWRAGDTLYVRTSGDLNLPTEYDYRPQIQELIENRSAEIQRILEEVKDGKGNWNASELYLRLSHVVWLNESISEYGDRLGEASVELFPVVGTLALLQGLVITLAGVAFAFEIRDFADREPAKALAVAVLFSALLLVGYAFIFAGYPFNTVHHSIPEGFLAGIQPVERNSSVSPPCLESWYVRATPEVERIFREHLLDNPPVYADDPDYSVHYLELWLNESERDALFSELESLGAVWVWDRECWDRERLATLNETEALGRELLDRGYIDERDFRGLEALIDAERKRIMEMKFPARYRVMVSFVAG
;
A
#
# COMPACT_ATOMS: atom_id res chain seq x y z
N MET A 1 50.81 7.31 -21.41
CA MET A 1 49.83 6.40 -20.76
C MET A 1 48.66 6.21 -21.72
N ARG A 2 48.40 5.01 -22.25
CA ARG A 2 47.44 4.77 -23.36
C ARG A 2 46.23 3.89 -22.97
N LYS A 3 46.12 3.48 -21.70
CA LYS A 3 45.10 2.53 -21.20
C LYS A 3 43.99 3.17 -20.34
N SER A 4 44.10 4.44 -19.96
CA SER A 4 43.18 5.14 -19.03
C SER A 4 41.81 5.43 -19.64
N SER A 5 41.79 5.99 -20.85
CA SER A 5 40.56 6.51 -21.47
C SER A 5 39.45 5.49 -21.73
N LYS A 6 39.82 4.29 -22.17
CA LYS A 6 38.84 3.21 -22.39
C LYS A 6 38.20 2.72 -21.09
N VAL A 7 38.94 2.77 -19.98
CA VAL A 7 38.45 2.35 -18.66
C VAL A 7 37.49 3.39 -18.10
N ILE A 8 37.81 4.68 -18.24
CA ILE A 8 36.91 5.78 -17.82
C ILE A 8 35.61 5.75 -18.62
N PHE A 9 35.69 5.54 -19.95
CA PHE A 9 34.51 5.42 -20.80
C PHE A 9 33.67 4.18 -20.46
N ALA A 10 34.31 3.03 -20.25
CA ALA A 10 33.63 1.82 -19.81
C ALA A 10 32.97 1.99 -18.44
N LEU A 11 33.62 2.68 -17.51
CA LEU A 11 33.08 2.97 -16.18
C LEU A 11 31.86 3.91 -16.28
N ALA A 12 31.94 4.97 -17.07
CA ALA A 12 30.81 5.87 -17.31
C ALA A 12 29.62 5.16 -17.97
N PHE A 13 29.89 4.28 -18.94
CA PHE A 13 28.86 3.45 -19.56
C PHE A 13 28.22 2.47 -18.55
N LEU A 14 29.02 1.80 -17.72
CA LEU A 14 28.53 0.88 -16.68
C LEU A 14 27.75 1.60 -15.57
N LEU A 15 28.09 2.85 -15.25
CA LEU A 15 27.45 3.60 -14.18
C LEU A 15 26.19 4.35 -14.63
N VAL A 16 26.02 4.61 -15.92
CA VAL A 16 24.90 5.40 -16.45
C VAL A 16 24.01 4.57 -17.36
N ALA A 17 24.56 3.94 -18.39
CA ALA A 17 23.76 3.23 -19.38
C ALA A 17 23.20 1.90 -18.85
N VAL A 18 23.97 1.15 -18.05
CA VAL A 18 23.51 -0.14 -17.52
C VAL A 18 22.34 0.01 -16.55
N PRO A 19 22.36 0.91 -15.54
CA PRO A 19 21.20 1.15 -14.70
C PRO A 19 19.97 1.64 -15.50
N PHE A 20 20.17 2.50 -16.49
CA PHE A 20 19.09 2.98 -17.35
C PHE A 20 18.42 1.85 -18.14
N VAL A 21 19.23 0.94 -18.71
CA VAL A 21 18.73 -0.24 -19.44
C VAL A 21 18.05 -1.23 -18.48
N ASP A 22 18.61 -1.45 -17.30
CA ASP A 22 18.00 -2.30 -16.26
C ASP A 22 16.63 -1.78 -15.81
N CYS A 23 16.51 -0.48 -15.54
CA CYS A 23 15.22 0.14 -15.22
C CYS A 23 14.23 0.04 -16.40
N GLY A 24 14.68 0.26 -17.63
CA GLY A 24 13.80 0.16 -18.80
C GLY A 24 13.29 -1.25 -19.08
N ILE A 25 14.12 -2.27 -18.83
CA ILE A 25 13.67 -3.67 -18.92
C ILE A 25 12.70 -4.00 -17.78
N ALA A 26 12.98 -3.54 -16.55
CA ALA A 26 12.07 -3.73 -15.42
C ALA A 26 10.70 -3.10 -15.68
N GLU A 27 10.63 -1.85 -16.13
CA GLU A 27 9.37 -1.19 -16.51
C GLU A 27 8.63 -1.91 -17.64
N PHE A 28 9.36 -2.39 -18.65
CA PHE A 28 8.74 -3.18 -19.72
C PHE A 28 8.12 -4.48 -19.20
N LEU A 29 8.77 -5.16 -18.25
CA LEU A 29 8.25 -6.38 -17.62
C LEU A 29 7.03 -6.09 -16.73
N LEU A 30 6.93 -4.88 -16.17
CA LEU A 30 5.87 -4.46 -15.27
C LEU A 30 4.69 -3.77 -15.97
N ARG A 31 4.74 -3.58 -17.29
CA ARG A 31 3.72 -2.83 -18.07
C ARG A 31 2.29 -3.37 -17.91
N ASP A 32 2.16 -4.66 -17.63
CA ASP A 32 0.88 -5.37 -17.52
C ASP A 32 0.48 -5.57 -16.04
N VAL A 33 1.31 -5.09 -15.09
CA VAL A 33 1.03 -5.14 -13.64
C VAL A 33 0.12 -3.97 -13.27
N PRO A 34 -1.00 -4.20 -12.56
CA PRO A 34 -1.88 -3.14 -12.11
C PRO A 34 -1.13 -2.10 -11.27
N GLU A 35 -1.24 -0.82 -11.65
CA GLU A 35 -0.66 0.30 -10.90
C GLU A 35 -1.73 0.94 -10.01
N VAL A 36 -1.49 0.95 -8.71
CA VAL A 36 -2.40 1.50 -7.70
C VAL A 36 -1.84 2.83 -7.17
N PRO A 37 -2.71 3.77 -6.75
CA PRO A 37 -2.32 5.11 -6.33
C PRO A 37 -1.57 5.17 -4.98
N VAL A 38 -1.37 4.05 -4.28
CA VAL A 38 -0.89 4.04 -2.88
C VAL A 38 0.08 2.90 -2.62
N VAL A 39 1.15 3.18 -1.88
CA VAL A 39 2.03 2.15 -1.31
C VAL A 39 1.37 1.56 -0.06
N VAL A 40 0.98 0.28 -0.10
CA VAL A 40 0.38 -0.43 1.04
C VAL A 40 1.45 -1.09 1.93
N GLY A 41 1.36 -0.84 3.23
CA GLY A 41 2.20 -1.48 4.26
C GLY A 41 3.62 -0.90 4.42
N THR A 42 4.38 -1.43 5.38
CA THR A 42 5.81 -1.12 5.55
C THR A 42 6.61 -2.11 4.71
N PRO A 43 7.22 -1.69 3.59
CA PRO A 43 7.92 -2.60 2.71
C PRO A 43 9.14 -3.23 3.36
N VAL A 44 9.44 -4.43 2.91
CA VAL A 44 10.78 -4.96 2.99
C VAL A 44 11.60 -4.17 1.98
N THR A 45 12.22 -3.10 2.43
CA THR A 45 13.06 -2.27 1.56
C THR A 45 14.24 -3.09 1.04
N TYR A 46 14.52 -2.99 -0.25
CA TYR A 46 15.70 -3.61 -0.87
C TYR A 46 16.75 -2.53 -1.11
N GLY A 47 18.02 -2.92 -0.95
CA GLY A 47 19.14 -1.99 -1.13
C GLY A 47 19.21 -1.42 -2.56
N ILE A 48 19.53 -0.14 -2.63
CA ILE A 48 19.55 0.73 -3.83
C ILE A 48 20.36 0.19 -5.04
N TYR A 49 21.32 -0.73 -4.80
CA TYR A 49 22.20 -1.31 -5.82
C TYR A 49 21.73 -2.65 -6.39
N PHE A 50 20.55 -3.11 -6.01
CA PHE A 50 20.01 -4.36 -6.52
C PHE A 50 19.56 -4.24 -8.00
N PRO A 51 19.84 -5.24 -8.87
CA PRO A 51 19.34 -5.23 -10.25
C PRO A 51 17.82 -5.38 -10.28
N LYS A 52 17.14 -4.40 -10.89
CA LYS A 52 15.68 -4.25 -10.87
C LYS A 52 15.02 -5.32 -11.73
N THR A 53 15.62 -5.59 -12.90
CA THR A 53 15.18 -6.70 -13.74
C THR A 53 15.23 -8.03 -13.01
N TYR A 54 16.27 -8.26 -12.19
CA TYR A 54 16.36 -9.49 -11.40
C TYR A 54 15.26 -9.54 -10.32
N ALA A 55 14.99 -8.42 -9.64
CA ALA A 55 13.89 -8.33 -8.66
C ALA A 55 12.54 -8.76 -9.27
N VAL A 56 12.21 -8.20 -10.44
CA VAL A 56 10.98 -8.52 -11.17
C VAL A 56 10.93 -9.99 -11.60
N LEU A 57 12.03 -10.51 -12.15
CA LEU A 57 12.08 -11.90 -12.62
C LEU A 57 12.04 -12.91 -11.47
N GLU A 58 12.68 -12.63 -10.35
CA GLU A 58 12.67 -13.47 -9.16
C GLU A 58 11.29 -13.45 -8.48
N ALA A 59 10.68 -12.26 -8.35
CA ALA A 59 9.31 -12.11 -7.86
C ALA A 59 8.30 -12.88 -8.73
N GLY A 60 8.43 -12.83 -10.05
CA GLY A 60 7.56 -13.59 -10.96
C GLY A 60 7.85 -15.10 -11.01
N ARG A 61 9.03 -15.56 -10.58
CA ARG A 61 9.39 -16.99 -10.56
C ARG A 61 9.02 -17.68 -9.27
N ASN A 62 9.23 -17.01 -8.14
CA ASN A 62 9.09 -17.55 -6.80
C ASN A 62 7.92 -16.92 -6.02
N GLY A 63 7.06 -16.19 -6.73
CA GLY A 63 5.87 -15.53 -6.20
C GLY A 63 4.93 -15.04 -7.30
N GLU A 64 4.00 -14.17 -6.91
CA GLU A 64 3.04 -13.49 -7.76
C GLU A 64 3.17 -11.98 -7.52
N ILE A 65 3.45 -11.21 -8.58
CA ILE A 65 3.40 -9.74 -8.52
C ILE A 65 1.93 -9.33 -8.61
N VAL A 66 1.37 -8.85 -7.50
CA VAL A 66 -0.07 -8.57 -7.37
C VAL A 66 -0.43 -7.21 -7.96
N TRP A 67 0.35 -6.18 -7.61
CA TRP A 67 0.20 -4.81 -8.10
C TRP A 67 1.51 -4.03 -7.85
N ARG A 68 1.60 -2.82 -8.41
CA ARG A 68 2.68 -1.86 -8.17
C ARG A 68 2.13 -0.51 -7.73
N ALA A 69 2.89 0.26 -6.96
CA ALA A 69 2.55 1.61 -6.55
C ALA A 69 3.77 2.51 -6.70
N GLY A 70 3.81 3.28 -7.79
CA GLY A 70 5.00 4.01 -8.21
C GLY A 70 6.21 3.08 -8.26
N ASP A 71 7.18 3.37 -7.38
CA ASP A 71 8.44 2.65 -7.33
C ASP A 71 8.42 1.35 -6.51
N THR A 72 7.27 0.94 -5.95
CA THR A 72 7.15 -0.24 -5.08
C THR A 72 6.31 -1.33 -5.74
N LEU A 73 6.81 -2.57 -5.80
CA LEU A 73 5.99 -3.75 -6.13
C LEU A 73 5.40 -4.37 -4.89
N TYR A 74 4.23 -4.97 -5.04
CA TYR A 74 3.67 -5.88 -4.05
C TYR A 74 3.71 -7.30 -4.57
N VAL A 75 4.33 -8.20 -3.81
CA VAL A 75 4.60 -9.59 -4.20
C VAL A 75 4.04 -10.52 -3.15
N ARG A 76 3.21 -11.46 -3.59
CA ARG A 76 2.81 -12.61 -2.77
C ARG A 76 3.80 -13.74 -2.98
N THR A 77 4.40 -14.25 -1.92
CA THR A 77 5.48 -15.23 -1.94
C THR A 77 5.03 -16.54 -1.27
N SER A 78 5.55 -17.67 -1.73
CA SER A 78 5.34 -18.97 -1.08
C SER A 78 6.37 -19.27 0.02
N GLY A 79 7.19 -18.30 0.42
CA GLY A 79 8.23 -18.44 1.46
C GLY A 79 9.68 -18.47 0.97
N ASP A 80 9.93 -18.73 -0.32
CA ASP A 80 11.28 -18.95 -0.90
C ASP A 80 11.82 -17.76 -1.72
N LEU A 81 11.35 -16.54 -1.44
CA LEU A 81 11.81 -15.35 -2.16
C LEU A 81 13.26 -15.02 -1.79
N ASN A 82 14.21 -15.34 -2.67
CA ASN A 82 15.64 -15.12 -2.44
C ASN A 82 16.07 -13.75 -3.00
N LEU A 83 15.60 -12.70 -2.33
CA LEU A 83 15.99 -11.31 -2.59
C LEU A 83 16.77 -10.74 -1.40
N PRO A 84 17.77 -9.87 -1.59
CA PRO A 84 18.57 -9.30 -0.50
C PRO A 84 17.79 -8.22 0.26
N THR A 85 17.02 -8.65 1.25
CA THR A 85 16.16 -7.80 2.10
C THR A 85 16.98 -6.94 3.06
N GLU A 86 16.72 -5.63 3.13
CA GLU A 86 17.30 -4.74 4.15
C GLU A 86 16.62 -4.94 5.51
N TYR A 87 15.34 -5.31 5.52
CA TYR A 87 14.56 -5.56 6.73
C TYR A 87 13.55 -6.69 6.52
N ASP A 88 13.60 -7.75 7.33
CA ASP A 88 12.63 -8.86 7.30
C ASP A 88 11.74 -8.81 8.57
N TYR A 89 10.43 -8.53 8.39
CA TYR A 89 9.45 -8.47 9.48
C TYR A 89 8.89 -9.85 9.87
N ARG A 90 9.20 -10.92 9.12
CA ARG A 90 8.63 -12.26 9.36
C ARG A 90 8.93 -12.81 10.76
N PRO A 91 10.14 -12.66 11.34
CA PRO A 91 10.41 -13.11 12.70
C PRO A 91 9.51 -12.44 13.76
N GLN A 92 9.26 -11.13 13.63
CA GLN A 92 8.41 -10.38 14.55
C GLN A 92 6.94 -10.79 14.39
N ILE A 93 6.51 -11.04 13.15
CA ILE A 93 5.16 -11.55 12.87
C ILE A 93 4.99 -12.96 13.45
N GLN A 94 5.99 -13.84 13.29
CA GLN A 94 6.00 -15.18 13.88
C GLN A 94 5.93 -15.12 15.41
N GLU A 95 6.76 -14.29 16.06
CA GLU A 95 6.74 -14.09 17.51
C GLU A 95 5.36 -13.57 17.98
N LEU A 96 4.74 -12.66 17.23
CA LEU A 96 3.39 -12.17 17.52
C LEU A 96 2.34 -13.29 17.42
N ILE A 97 2.39 -14.12 16.39
CA ILE A 97 1.50 -15.26 16.20
C ILE A 97 1.67 -16.28 17.34
N GLU A 98 2.91 -16.60 17.70
CA GLU A 98 3.23 -17.51 18.80
C GLU A 98 2.70 -16.99 20.14
N ASN A 99 2.94 -15.70 20.44
CA ASN A 99 2.46 -15.05 21.66
C ASN A 99 0.93 -15.08 21.77
N ARG A 100 0.22 -14.78 20.67
CA ARG A 100 -1.24 -14.81 20.63
C ARG A 100 -1.79 -16.22 20.72
N SER A 101 -1.14 -17.20 20.08
CA SER A 101 -1.50 -18.61 20.19
C SER A 101 -1.37 -19.11 21.64
N ALA A 102 -0.30 -18.72 22.32
CA ALA A 102 -0.10 -19.02 23.74
C ALA A 102 -1.18 -18.34 24.62
N GLU A 103 -1.56 -17.10 24.29
CA GLU A 103 -2.63 -16.40 24.99
C GLU A 103 -4.00 -17.07 24.80
N ILE A 104 -4.34 -17.50 23.58
CA ILE A 104 -5.56 -18.28 23.31
C ILE A 104 -5.57 -19.54 24.20
N GLN A 105 -4.49 -20.32 24.22
CA GLN A 105 -4.41 -21.53 25.04
C GLN A 105 -4.61 -21.24 26.53
N ARG A 106 -4.00 -20.16 27.04
CA ARG A 106 -4.19 -19.72 28.43
C ARG A 106 -5.66 -19.40 28.72
N ILE A 107 -6.33 -18.65 27.84
CA ILE A 107 -7.75 -18.31 28.00
C ILE A 107 -8.61 -19.57 27.97
N LEU A 108 -8.33 -20.51 27.08
CA LEU A 108 -9.11 -21.76 26.97
C LEU A 108 -8.96 -22.66 28.21
N GLU A 109 -7.78 -22.73 28.82
CA GLU A 109 -7.60 -23.42 30.10
C GLU A 109 -8.29 -22.68 31.26
N GLU A 110 -8.23 -21.34 31.31
CA GLU A 110 -9.01 -20.56 32.29
C GLU A 110 -10.52 -20.86 32.15
N VAL A 111 -11.05 -20.88 30.91
CA VAL A 111 -12.46 -21.21 30.62
C VAL A 111 -12.82 -22.60 31.13
N LYS A 112 -11.96 -23.57 30.89
CA LYS A 112 -12.14 -24.95 31.35
C LYS A 112 -12.10 -25.09 32.87
N ASP A 113 -11.21 -24.37 33.53
CA ASP A 113 -11.11 -24.36 35.01
C ASP A 113 -12.35 -23.72 35.67
N GLY A 114 -12.98 -22.75 34.99
CA GLY A 114 -14.19 -22.07 35.45
C GLY A 114 -15.51 -22.79 35.17
N LYS A 115 -15.46 -24.00 34.57
CA LYS A 115 -16.63 -24.77 34.13
C LYS A 115 -17.78 -24.79 35.15
N GLY A 116 -18.99 -24.48 34.69
CA GLY A 116 -20.23 -24.49 35.47
C GLY A 116 -20.45 -23.27 36.37
N ASN A 117 -19.47 -22.35 36.44
CA ASN A 117 -19.50 -21.17 37.30
C ASN A 117 -19.36 -19.86 36.52
N TRP A 118 -19.47 -19.90 35.19
CA TRP A 118 -19.25 -18.71 34.36
C TRP A 118 -20.42 -17.72 34.47
N ASN A 119 -20.07 -16.45 34.58
CA ASN A 119 -20.98 -15.37 34.25
C ASN A 119 -21.05 -15.23 32.71
N ALA A 120 -22.26 -15.14 32.15
CA ALA A 120 -22.48 -15.03 30.71
C ALA A 120 -21.68 -13.88 30.05
N SER A 121 -21.64 -12.70 30.68
CA SER A 121 -20.92 -11.54 30.16
C SER A 121 -19.40 -11.75 30.21
N GLU A 122 -18.92 -12.41 31.25
CA GLU A 122 -17.49 -12.70 31.40
C GLU A 122 -17.03 -13.75 30.39
N LEU A 123 -17.79 -14.83 30.26
CA LEU A 123 -17.55 -15.88 29.27
C LEU A 123 -17.60 -15.30 27.85
N TYR A 124 -18.60 -14.46 27.56
CA TYR A 124 -18.69 -13.74 26.28
C TYR A 124 -17.41 -12.93 25.98
N LEU A 125 -16.92 -12.14 26.95
CA LEU A 125 -15.72 -11.32 26.76
C LEU A 125 -14.47 -12.20 26.52
N ARG A 126 -14.34 -13.31 27.25
CA ARG A 126 -13.22 -14.25 27.07
C ARG A 126 -13.23 -14.89 25.70
N LEU A 127 -14.38 -15.39 25.25
CA LEU A 127 -14.51 -16.04 23.95
C LEU A 127 -14.40 -15.04 22.79
N SER A 128 -14.96 -13.84 22.92
CA SER A 128 -14.79 -12.77 21.94
C SER A 128 -13.32 -12.36 21.81
N HIS A 129 -12.56 -12.36 22.91
CA HIS A 129 -11.13 -12.11 22.87
C HIS A 129 -10.37 -13.22 22.15
N VAL A 130 -10.75 -14.49 22.34
CA VAL A 130 -10.18 -15.62 21.58
C VAL A 130 -10.46 -15.48 20.09
N VAL A 131 -11.68 -15.12 19.71
CA VAL A 131 -12.06 -14.85 18.32
C VAL A 131 -11.19 -13.74 17.74
N TRP A 132 -11.06 -12.60 18.42
CA TRP A 132 -10.21 -11.49 17.97
C TRP A 132 -8.73 -11.88 17.84
N LEU A 133 -8.19 -12.63 18.80
CA LEU A 133 -6.81 -13.13 18.73
C LEU A 133 -6.62 -14.06 17.53
N ASN A 134 -7.61 -14.90 17.23
CA ASN A 134 -7.58 -15.83 16.11
C ASN A 134 -7.71 -15.12 14.75
N GLU A 135 -8.64 -14.18 14.61
CA GLU A 135 -8.76 -13.30 13.44
C GLU A 135 -7.42 -12.58 13.20
N SER A 136 -6.82 -12.03 14.25
CA SER A 136 -5.55 -11.34 14.11
C SER A 136 -4.42 -12.32 13.76
N ILE A 137 -4.36 -13.54 14.32
CA ILE A 137 -3.39 -14.55 13.85
C ILE A 137 -3.56 -14.82 12.35
N SER A 138 -4.80 -14.91 11.85
CA SER A 138 -5.07 -15.09 10.41
C SER A 138 -4.54 -13.91 9.59
N GLU A 139 -4.87 -12.67 9.98
CA GLU A 139 -4.42 -11.45 9.29
C GLU A 139 -2.88 -11.38 9.20
N TYR A 140 -2.19 -11.68 10.30
CA TYR A 140 -0.73 -11.69 10.34
C TYR A 140 -0.14 -12.91 9.62
N GLY A 141 -0.86 -14.03 9.59
CA GLY A 141 -0.51 -15.21 8.80
C GLY A 141 -0.52 -14.91 7.31
N ASP A 142 -1.53 -14.21 6.82
CA ASP A 142 -1.61 -13.77 5.43
C ASP A 142 -0.44 -12.84 5.07
N ARG A 143 -0.08 -11.92 5.99
CA ARG A 143 1.08 -11.02 5.83
C ARG A 143 2.43 -11.73 5.78
N LEU A 144 2.58 -12.94 6.33
CA LEU A 144 3.82 -13.72 6.17
C LEU A 144 4.05 -14.14 4.70
N GLY A 145 2.97 -14.22 3.93
CA GLY A 145 3.00 -14.54 2.51
C GLY A 145 3.18 -13.33 1.60
N GLU A 146 3.34 -12.11 2.11
CA GLU A 146 3.37 -10.89 1.32
C GLU A 146 4.63 -10.05 1.58
N ALA A 147 5.14 -9.42 0.54
CA ALA A 147 6.30 -8.55 0.62
C ALA A 147 6.12 -7.38 -0.35
N SER A 148 6.39 -6.16 0.10
CA SER A 148 6.56 -5.02 -0.79
C SER A 148 8.04 -4.76 -1.08
N VAL A 149 8.35 -4.50 -2.34
CA VAL A 149 9.68 -4.40 -2.93
C VAL A 149 9.84 -2.99 -3.52
N GLU A 150 10.57 -2.11 -2.87
CA GLU A 150 10.93 -0.82 -3.45
C GLU A 150 12.02 -1.01 -4.54
N LEU A 151 11.67 -0.75 -5.80
CA LEU A 151 12.53 -0.94 -6.96
C LEU A 151 13.38 0.29 -7.31
N PHE A 152 12.85 1.50 -7.08
CA PHE A 152 13.50 2.74 -7.50
C PHE A 152 13.61 3.79 -6.37
N PRO A 153 14.28 3.47 -5.25
CA PRO A 153 14.47 4.43 -4.16
C PRO A 153 15.20 5.70 -4.63
N VAL A 154 14.51 6.84 -4.63
CA VAL A 154 15.11 8.17 -4.86
C VAL A 154 15.39 8.82 -3.51
N VAL A 155 16.56 8.56 -2.90
CA VAL A 155 16.89 9.23 -1.63
C VAL A 155 18.37 9.63 -1.48
N GLY A 156 18.59 10.94 -1.31
CA GLY A 156 19.63 11.52 -0.45
C GLY A 156 21.10 11.27 -0.80
N THR A 157 21.88 10.81 0.18
CA THR A 157 23.36 10.69 0.15
C THR A 157 23.88 9.87 -1.03
N LEU A 158 23.08 8.95 -1.56
CA LEU A 158 23.47 8.09 -2.69
C LEU A 158 23.32 8.78 -4.04
N ALA A 159 22.30 9.62 -4.23
CA ALA A 159 22.24 10.52 -5.38
C ALA A 159 23.44 11.48 -5.38
N LEU A 160 23.85 11.94 -4.19
CA LEU A 160 25.07 12.75 -4.03
C LEU A 160 26.35 11.97 -4.36
N LEU A 161 26.48 10.72 -3.92
CA LEU A 161 27.65 9.88 -4.23
C LEU A 161 27.73 9.52 -5.72
N GLN A 162 26.61 9.12 -6.34
CA GLN A 162 26.55 8.83 -7.76
C GLN A 162 26.78 10.10 -8.58
N GLY A 163 26.18 11.22 -8.18
CA GLY A 163 26.42 12.52 -8.77
C GLY A 163 27.90 12.90 -8.69
N LEU A 164 28.55 12.65 -7.56
CA LEU A 164 29.99 12.88 -7.38
C LEU A 164 30.84 11.97 -8.28
N VAL A 165 30.52 10.68 -8.40
CA VAL A 165 31.24 9.76 -9.30
C VAL A 165 31.08 10.17 -10.76
N ILE A 166 29.86 10.55 -11.19
CA ILE A 166 29.59 11.11 -12.51
C ILE A 166 30.39 12.40 -12.72
N THR A 167 30.45 13.28 -11.72
CA THR A 167 31.24 14.53 -11.77
C THR A 167 32.72 14.24 -11.95
N LEU A 168 33.27 13.29 -11.17
CA LEU A 168 34.68 12.91 -11.22
C LEU A 168 35.04 12.24 -12.56
N ALA A 169 34.16 11.40 -13.11
CA ALA A 169 34.30 10.86 -14.46
C ALA A 169 34.26 11.97 -15.52
N GLY A 170 33.36 12.95 -15.35
CA GLY A 170 33.28 14.22 -16.07
C GLY A 170 34.61 14.94 -16.16
N VAL A 171 35.18 15.23 -14.99
CA VAL A 171 36.45 15.96 -14.83
C VAL A 171 37.61 15.17 -15.44
N ALA A 172 37.71 13.86 -15.16
CA ALA A 172 38.77 13.02 -15.71
C ALA A 172 38.73 12.95 -17.25
N PHE A 173 37.53 12.87 -17.82
CA PHE A 173 37.33 12.85 -19.27
C PHE A 173 37.63 14.22 -19.92
N ALA A 174 37.30 15.33 -19.25
CA ALA A 174 37.65 16.67 -19.73
C ALA A 174 39.17 16.88 -19.85
N PHE A 175 39.95 16.33 -18.91
CA PHE A 175 41.41 16.33 -19.00
C PHE A 175 41.93 15.49 -20.17
N GLU A 176 41.34 14.32 -20.43
CA GLU A 176 41.76 13.46 -21.55
C GLU A 176 41.35 13.99 -22.93
N ILE A 177 40.18 14.64 -23.05
CA ILE A 177 39.75 15.26 -24.31
C ILE A 177 40.66 16.40 -24.71
N ARG A 178 41.19 17.17 -23.76
CA ARG A 178 42.11 18.28 -24.04
C ARG A 178 43.35 17.79 -24.81
N ASP A 179 43.93 16.66 -24.39
CA ASP A 179 45.08 16.05 -25.06
C ASP A 179 44.74 15.45 -26.44
N PHE A 180 43.47 15.08 -26.66
CA PHE A 180 42.98 14.48 -27.91
C PHE A 180 42.56 15.55 -28.94
N ALA A 181 42.03 16.69 -28.47
CA ALA A 181 41.62 17.83 -29.28
C ALA A 181 42.79 18.45 -30.06
N ASP A 182 44.01 18.42 -29.49
CA ASP A 182 45.24 18.87 -30.13
C ASP A 182 45.64 18.01 -31.36
N ARG A 183 45.07 16.79 -31.50
CA ARG A 183 45.39 15.85 -32.58
C ARG A 183 44.26 15.68 -33.58
N GLU A 184 43.02 15.57 -33.11
CA GLU A 184 41.83 15.32 -33.95
C GLU A 184 40.61 16.14 -33.45
N PRO A 185 40.55 17.44 -33.76
CA PRO A 185 39.58 18.36 -33.14
C PRO A 185 38.11 18.02 -33.44
N ALA A 186 37.80 17.56 -34.66
CA ALA A 186 36.43 17.20 -35.03
C ALA A 186 35.91 15.95 -34.29
N LYS A 187 36.76 14.94 -34.09
CA LYS A 187 36.39 13.74 -33.32
C LYS A 187 36.34 14.02 -31.83
N ALA A 188 37.25 14.86 -31.33
CA ALA A 188 37.24 15.33 -29.95
C ALA A 188 35.93 16.05 -29.60
N LEU A 189 35.44 16.92 -30.50
CA LEU A 189 34.15 17.61 -30.34
C LEU A 189 32.98 16.61 -30.30
N ALA A 190 32.91 15.66 -31.24
CA ALA A 190 31.83 14.66 -31.25
C ALA A 190 31.81 13.81 -29.97
N VAL A 191 32.98 13.40 -29.49
CA VAL A 191 33.14 12.62 -28.27
C VAL A 191 32.81 13.46 -27.02
N ALA A 192 33.16 14.75 -27.00
CA ALA A 192 32.76 15.68 -25.96
C ALA A 192 31.24 15.84 -25.87
N VAL A 193 30.57 16.06 -27.01
CA VAL A 193 29.11 16.24 -27.08
C VAL A 193 28.38 14.99 -26.59
N LEU A 194 28.77 13.80 -27.08
CA LEU A 194 28.17 12.53 -26.67
C LEU A 194 28.33 12.29 -25.17
N PHE A 195 29.50 12.59 -24.62
CA PHE A 195 29.75 12.37 -23.20
C PHE A 195 29.04 13.40 -22.33
N SER A 196 29.00 14.69 -22.73
CA SER A 196 28.21 15.71 -22.04
C SER A 196 26.72 15.37 -22.03
N ALA A 197 26.18 14.84 -23.13
CA ALA A 197 24.81 14.34 -23.17
C ALA A 197 24.61 13.16 -22.19
N LEU A 198 25.55 12.22 -22.15
CA LEU A 198 25.51 11.08 -21.24
C LEU A 198 25.59 11.51 -19.76
N LEU A 199 26.42 12.51 -19.43
CA LEU A 199 26.50 13.09 -18.09
C LEU A 199 25.18 13.80 -17.72
N LEU A 200 24.61 14.59 -18.62
CA LEU A 200 23.33 15.28 -18.39
C LEU A 200 22.19 14.28 -18.13
N VAL A 201 22.09 13.23 -18.95
CA VAL A 201 21.11 12.14 -18.76
C VAL A 201 21.38 11.41 -17.45
N GLY A 202 22.65 11.15 -17.12
CA GLY A 202 23.03 10.53 -15.85
C GLY A 202 22.66 11.39 -14.63
N TYR A 203 22.87 12.70 -14.67
CA TYR A 203 22.45 13.61 -13.61
C TYR A 203 20.92 13.68 -13.50
N ALA A 204 20.21 13.80 -14.63
CA ALA A 204 18.76 13.78 -14.62
C ALA A 204 18.25 12.47 -13.99
N PHE A 205 18.88 11.34 -14.29
CA PHE A 205 18.48 10.02 -13.79
C PHE A 205 18.72 9.88 -12.29
N ILE A 206 19.86 10.38 -11.81
CA ILE A 206 20.21 10.35 -10.40
C ILE A 206 19.31 11.26 -9.57
N PHE A 207 19.01 12.47 -10.07
CA PHE A 207 18.30 13.48 -9.30
C PHE A 207 16.78 13.45 -9.49
N ALA A 208 16.29 12.86 -10.57
CA ALA A 208 14.86 12.75 -10.85
C ALA A 208 14.37 11.28 -10.99
N GLY A 209 15.21 10.25 -10.94
CA GLY A 209 14.76 8.85 -11.09
C GLY A 209 14.47 8.45 -12.54
N TYR A 210 13.89 7.25 -12.76
CA TYR A 210 13.53 6.74 -14.10
C TYR A 210 12.04 6.93 -14.39
N PRO A 211 11.62 7.35 -15.59
CA PRO A 211 12.32 8.09 -16.64
C PRO A 211 12.23 9.61 -16.38
N PHE A 212 12.59 10.00 -15.15
CA PHE A 212 12.45 11.30 -14.48
C PHE A 212 11.05 11.53 -13.89
N ASN A 213 10.90 11.17 -12.61
CA ASN A 213 9.73 11.37 -11.75
C ASN A 213 9.05 12.69 -12.06
N THR A 214 7.84 12.60 -12.60
CA THR A 214 6.81 13.56 -12.24
C THR A 214 6.57 13.35 -10.75
N VAL A 215 7.27 14.14 -9.92
CA VAL A 215 6.85 14.43 -8.54
C VAL A 215 5.34 14.40 -8.53
N HIS A 216 4.72 13.54 -7.71
CA HIS A 216 3.28 13.42 -7.55
C HIS A 216 2.62 14.73 -7.95
N HIS A 217 2.02 14.76 -9.15
CA HIS A 217 1.40 15.97 -9.65
C HIS A 217 0.48 16.50 -8.55
N SER A 218 0.62 17.77 -8.19
CA SER A 218 -0.41 18.37 -7.34
C SER A 218 -1.75 18.16 -8.02
N ILE A 219 -2.78 17.97 -7.23
CA ILE A 219 -4.15 17.90 -7.74
C ILE A 219 -4.37 19.07 -8.69
N PRO A 220 -5.01 18.85 -9.86
CA PRO A 220 -5.21 19.92 -10.84
C PRO A 220 -5.81 21.16 -10.19
N GLU A 221 -5.25 22.34 -10.48
CA GLU A 221 -5.83 23.60 -9.98
C GLU A 221 -7.31 23.68 -10.40
N GLY A 222 -8.18 23.97 -9.44
CA GLY A 222 -9.63 24.04 -9.65
C GLY A 222 -10.37 22.71 -9.55
N PHE A 223 -9.69 21.59 -9.28
CA PHE A 223 -10.33 20.28 -9.17
C PHE A 223 -11.39 20.29 -8.07
N LEU A 224 -12.65 20.06 -8.46
CA LEU A 224 -13.82 20.14 -7.59
C LEU A 224 -13.97 21.49 -6.85
N ALA A 225 -13.38 22.58 -7.37
CA ALA A 225 -13.61 23.90 -6.81
C ALA A 225 -15.10 24.30 -6.94
N GLY A 226 -15.57 25.06 -5.95
CA GLY A 226 -16.94 25.54 -5.83
C GLY A 226 -17.95 24.52 -5.30
N ILE A 227 -17.52 23.32 -4.89
CA ILE A 227 -18.44 22.37 -4.24
C ILE A 227 -18.89 22.90 -2.89
N GLN A 228 -20.15 22.65 -2.53
CA GLN A 228 -20.71 23.08 -1.26
C GLN A 228 -20.89 21.87 -0.34
N PRO A 229 -20.10 21.76 0.74
CA PRO A 229 -20.36 20.74 1.75
C PRO A 229 -21.62 21.07 2.53
N VAL A 230 -22.35 20.04 2.94
CA VAL A 230 -23.54 20.16 3.79
C VAL A 230 -23.18 20.00 5.26
N GLU A 231 -23.78 20.85 6.10
CA GLU A 231 -23.57 20.79 7.54
C GLU A 231 -24.18 19.49 8.13
N ARG A 232 -23.42 18.84 8.99
CA ARG A 232 -23.79 17.55 9.58
C ARG A 232 -24.90 17.72 10.62
N ASN A 233 -26.08 17.20 10.33
CA ASN A 233 -27.23 17.20 11.26
C ASN A 233 -27.41 15.89 12.05
N SER A 234 -26.59 14.84 11.83
CA SER A 234 -26.71 13.55 12.52
C SER A 234 -25.52 13.27 13.41
N SER A 235 -25.72 13.01 14.71
CA SER A 235 -24.66 12.54 15.61
C SER A 235 -24.31 11.06 15.42
N VAL A 236 -25.11 10.30 14.68
CA VAL A 236 -24.92 8.86 14.45
C VAL A 236 -23.96 8.65 13.27
N SER A 237 -22.83 7.97 13.52
CA SER A 237 -21.88 7.58 12.48
C SER A 237 -22.45 6.43 11.64
N PRO A 238 -22.24 6.42 10.32
CA PRO A 238 -22.53 5.26 9.48
C PRO A 238 -21.78 4.00 9.96
N PRO A 239 -22.33 2.80 9.71
CA PRO A 239 -21.74 1.56 10.17
C PRO A 239 -20.54 1.10 9.37
N CYS A 240 -20.48 1.48 8.10
CA CYS A 240 -19.34 1.19 7.24
C CYS A 240 -18.48 2.44 7.05
N LEU A 241 -17.19 2.30 7.26
CA LEU A 241 -16.14 3.28 7.01
C LEU A 241 -15.29 2.77 5.85
N GLU A 242 -15.10 3.61 4.83
CA GLU A 242 -14.21 3.29 3.72
C GLU A 242 -13.21 4.42 3.50
N SER A 243 -11.96 4.05 3.22
CA SER A 243 -10.92 4.99 2.82
C SER A 243 -10.55 4.75 1.37
N TRP A 244 -10.84 5.72 0.50
CA TRP A 244 -10.60 5.63 -0.93
C TRP A 244 -9.46 6.55 -1.32
N TYR A 245 -8.59 6.06 -2.19
CA TYR A 245 -7.62 6.88 -2.90
C TYR A 245 -8.02 6.97 -4.35
N VAL A 246 -8.19 8.20 -4.83
CA VAL A 246 -8.75 8.46 -6.16
C VAL A 246 -7.82 9.35 -6.96
N ARG A 247 -7.50 8.92 -8.19
CA ARG A 247 -6.67 9.68 -9.13
C ARG A 247 -7.43 10.91 -9.63
N ALA A 248 -6.88 12.11 -9.45
CA ALA A 248 -7.52 13.37 -9.84
C ALA A 248 -7.34 13.66 -11.35
N THR A 249 -8.22 13.11 -12.18
CA THR A 249 -8.27 13.39 -13.64
C THR A 249 -9.54 14.17 -14.02
N PRO A 250 -9.57 14.83 -15.20
CA PRO A 250 -10.78 15.52 -15.68
C PRO A 250 -12.03 14.61 -15.75
N GLU A 251 -11.86 13.34 -16.11
CA GLU A 251 -12.94 12.36 -16.17
C GLU A 251 -13.48 12.03 -14.78
N VAL A 252 -12.59 11.90 -13.79
CA VAL A 252 -12.96 11.71 -12.38
C VAL A 252 -13.68 12.93 -11.85
N GLU A 253 -13.20 14.15 -12.16
CA GLU A 253 -13.89 15.38 -11.76
C GLU A 253 -15.33 15.41 -12.29
N ARG A 254 -15.53 15.03 -13.55
CA ARG A 254 -16.87 14.93 -14.16
C ARG A 254 -17.77 13.94 -13.39
N ILE A 255 -17.26 12.74 -13.09
CA ILE A 255 -18.00 11.72 -12.34
C ILE A 255 -18.40 12.26 -10.96
N PHE A 256 -17.45 12.83 -10.21
CA PHE A 256 -17.76 13.42 -8.91
C PHE A 256 -18.78 14.55 -9.04
N ARG A 257 -18.65 15.46 -10.00
CA ARG A 257 -19.63 16.54 -10.18
C ARG A 257 -21.03 16.02 -10.51
N GLU A 258 -21.16 14.94 -11.27
CA GLU A 258 -22.45 14.29 -11.54
C GLU A 258 -23.06 13.68 -10.27
N HIS A 259 -22.28 12.93 -9.50
CA HIS A 259 -22.75 12.24 -8.29
C HIS A 259 -22.99 13.20 -7.11
N LEU A 260 -22.19 14.26 -6.97
CA LEU A 260 -22.27 15.23 -5.88
C LEU A 260 -23.48 16.17 -5.99
N LEU A 261 -24.12 16.28 -7.16
CA LEU A 261 -25.36 17.04 -7.32
C LEU A 261 -26.49 16.44 -6.47
N ASP A 262 -26.60 15.11 -6.50
CA ASP A 262 -27.62 14.38 -5.75
C ASP A 262 -27.12 14.00 -4.35
N ASN A 263 -25.80 13.87 -4.16
CA ASN A 263 -25.16 13.44 -2.92
C ASN A 263 -24.08 14.43 -2.47
N PRO A 264 -24.47 15.61 -1.96
CA PRO A 264 -23.50 16.62 -1.57
C PRO A 264 -22.58 16.12 -0.45
N PRO A 265 -21.31 16.53 -0.44
CA PRO A 265 -20.35 16.01 0.53
C PRO A 265 -20.59 16.58 1.92
N VAL A 266 -20.19 15.84 2.95
CA VAL A 266 -20.28 16.29 4.34
C VAL A 266 -19.08 17.18 4.70
N TYR A 267 -17.93 16.96 4.06
CA TYR A 267 -16.74 17.78 4.28
C TYR A 267 -15.88 17.93 3.02
N ALA A 268 -15.48 19.18 2.79
CA ALA A 268 -14.54 19.77 1.83
C ALA A 268 -13.27 20.32 2.50
N ASP A 269 -12.04 19.90 2.18
CA ASP A 269 -10.84 20.51 2.80
C ASP A 269 -10.46 21.90 2.25
N ASP A 270 -10.49 22.10 0.93
CA ASP A 270 -10.30 23.41 0.30
C ASP A 270 -11.27 23.61 -0.89
N PRO A 271 -12.55 23.87 -0.61
CA PRO A 271 -13.60 23.90 -1.64
C PRO A 271 -13.50 25.12 -2.57
N ASP A 272 -12.75 26.16 -2.21
CA ASP A 272 -12.66 27.38 -3.02
C ASP A 272 -11.61 27.26 -4.13
N TYR A 273 -10.52 26.51 -3.88
CA TYR A 273 -9.38 26.43 -4.80
C TYR A 273 -9.20 25.05 -5.43
N SER A 274 -9.01 23.99 -4.63
CA SER A 274 -8.79 22.62 -5.11
C SER A 274 -8.97 21.63 -3.97
N VAL A 275 -9.87 20.67 -4.14
CA VAL A 275 -10.20 19.72 -3.07
C VAL A 275 -9.23 18.54 -3.11
N HIS A 276 -8.53 18.32 -1.99
CA HIS A 276 -7.63 17.16 -1.83
C HIS A 276 -8.27 16.04 -1.04
N TYR A 277 -9.31 16.38 -0.27
CA TYR A 277 -9.93 15.44 0.62
C TYR A 277 -11.46 15.64 0.69
N LEU A 278 -12.14 14.54 0.35
CA LEU A 278 -13.55 14.22 0.33
C LEU A 278 -14.14 13.53 1.56
N GLU A 279 -15.20 14.00 2.23
CA GLU A 279 -16.05 13.09 3.03
C GLU A 279 -17.45 12.94 2.41
N LEU A 280 -17.83 11.71 2.07
CA LEU A 280 -19.15 11.34 1.53
C LEU A 280 -19.91 10.42 2.47
N TRP A 281 -21.21 10.66 2.58
CA TRP A 281 -22.13 9.79 3.31
C TRP A 281 -23.14 9.22 2.34
N LEU A 282 -22.98 7.94 2.00
CA LEU A 282 -23.70 7.29 0.91
C LEU A 282 -24.51 6.11 1.43
N ASN A 283 -25.65 5.84 0.80
CA ASN A 283 -26.28 4.53 0.89
C ASN A 283 -25.55 3.51 -0.01
N GLU A 284 -25.96 2.23 0.07
CA GLU A 284 -25.31 1.14 -0.66
C GLU A 284 -25.38 1.33 -2.18
N SER A 285 -26.52 1.79 -2.71
CA SER A 285 -26.70 2.02 -4.14
C SER A 285 -25.85 3.18 -4.66
N GLU A 286 -25.76 4.28 -3.91
CA GLU A 286 -24.96 5.46 -4.27
C GLU A 286 -23.47 5.13 -4.23
N ARG A 287 -23.04 4.43 -3.17
CA ARG A 287 -21.65 3.97 -3.01
C ARG A 287 -21.24 3.06 -4.16
N ASP A 288 -22.07 2.08 -4.51
CA ASP A 288 -21.74 1.11 -5.57
C ASP A 288 -21.75 1.75 -6.97
N ALA A 289 -22.65 2.71 -7.23
CA ALA A 289 -22.66 3.45 -8.49
C ALA A 289 -21.39 4.30 -8.66
N LEU A 290 -21.03 5.10 -7.66
CA LEU A 290 -19.80 5.92 -7.70
C LEU A 290 -18.56 5.03 -7.78
N PHE A 291 -18.48 3.97 -6.97
CA PHE A 291 -17.34 3.06 -6.98
C PHE A 291 -17.17 2.40 -8.35
N SER A 292 -18.24 1.87 -8.94
CA SER A 292 -18.18 1.15 -10.23
C SER A 292 -17.72 2.05 -11.37
N GLU A 293 -18.15 3.31 -11.42
CA GLU A 293 -17.70 4.26 -12.43
C GLU A 293 -16.20 4.58 -12.28
N LEU A 294 -15.73 4.82 -11.05
CA LEU A 294 -14.32 5.08 -10.79
C LEU A 294 -13.43 3.84 -11.03
N GLU A 295 -13.92 2.65 -10.68
CA GLU A 295 -13.24 1.37 -10.90
C GLU A 295 -13.09 1.08 -12.38
N SER A 296 -14.10 1.39 -13.20
CA SER A 296 -14.05 1.22 -14.66
C SER A 296 -12.95 2.04 -15.33
N LEU A 297 -12.51 3.13 -14.68
CA LEU A 297 -11.38 3.97 -15.11
C LEU A 297 -10.03 3.55 -14.52
N GLY A 298 -10.01 2.55 -13.63
CA GLY A 298 -8.81 2.22 -12.84
C GLY A 298 -8.35 3.38 -11.94
N ALA A 299 -9.28 4.27 -11.57
CA ALA A 299 -8.96 5.53 -10.91
C ALA A 299 -9.17 5.50 -9.38
N VAL A 300 -9.72 4.41 -8.82
CA VAL A 300 -9.98 4.26 -7.39
C VAL A 300 -9.26 3.05 -6.80
N TRP A 301 -8.76 3.23 -5.58
CA TRP A 301 -8.29 2.16 -4.72
C TRP A 301 -8.95 2.28 -3.36
N VAL A 302 -9.64 1.22 -2.91
CA VAL A 302 -10.17 1.15 -1.55
C VAL A 302 -9.06 0.62 -0.67
N TRP A 303 -8.48 1.50 0.15
CA TRP A 303 -7.44 1.14 1.09
C TRP A 303 -7.98 0.27 2.21
N ASP A 304 -9.11 0.67 2.77
CA ASP A 304 -9.73 -0.01 3.90
C ASP A 304 -11.24 0.10 3.82
N ARG A 305 -11.90 -0.96 4.28
CA ARG A 305 -13.35 -1.08 4.39
C ARG A 305 -13.66 -1.82 5.69
N GLU A 306 -14.08 -1.05 6.67
CA GLU A 306 -14.52 -1.58 7.95
C GLU A 306 -16.03 -1.39 8.08
N CYS A 307 -16.78 -2.47 8.27
CA CYS A 307 -18.21 -2.41 8.55
C CYS A 307 -18.45 -2.96 9.94
N TRP A 308 -18.47 -2.11 10.96
CA TRP A 308 -18.50 -2.57 12.34
C TRP A 308 -19.76 -3.38 12.66
N ASP A 309 -20.89 -3.14 11.98
CA ASP A 309 -22.11 -3.93 12.15
C ASP A 309 -21.91 -5.37 11.64
N ARG A 310 -21.34 -5.52 10.45
CA ARG A 310 -21.04 -6.81 9.82
C ARG A 310 -19.95 -7.56 10.58
N GLU A 311 -18.86 -6.88 10.94
CA GLU A 311 -17.77 -7.45 11.73
C GLU A 311 -18.25 -7.89 13.10
N ARG A 312 -19.00 -7.05 13.81
CA ARG A 312 -19.57 -7.46 15.11
C ARG A 312 -20.50 -8.66 14.96
N LEU A 313 -21.34 -8.71 13.93
CA LEU A 313 -22.20 -9.87 13.70
C LEU A 313 -21.40 -11.13 13.37
N ALA A 314 -20.29 -11.02 12.63
CA ALA A 314 -19.37 -12.12 12.38
C ALA A 314 -18.71 -12.59 13.69
N THR A 315 -18.13 -11.68 14.47
CA THR A 315 -17.53 -11.98 15.77
C THR A 315 -18.54 -12.63 16.72
N LEU A 316 -19.81 -12.16 16.75
CA LEU A 316 -20.88 -12.78 17.53
C LEU A 316 -21.14 -14.23 17.11
N ASN A 317 -21.21 -14.49 15.80
CA ASN A 317 -21.43 -15.84 15.27
C ASN A 317 -20.23 -16.76 15.57
N GLU A 318 -19.01 -16.26 15.42
CA GLU A 318 -17.79 -17.02 15.75
C GLU A 318 -17.68 -17.29 17.25
N THR A 319 -18.06 -16.32 18.09
CA THR A 319 -18.11 -16.48 19.55
C THR A 319 -19.14 -17.54 19.95
N GLU A 320 -20.32 -17.55 19.31
CA GLU A 320 -21.34 -18.58 19.53
C GLU A 320 -20.84 -19.96 19.10
N ALA A 321 -20.20 -20.05 17.93
CA ALA A 321 -19.64 -21.29 17.40
C ALA A 321 -18.54 -21.84 18.31
N LEU A 322 -17.63 -20.99 18.79
CA LEU A 322 -16.60 -21.36 19.75
C LEU A 322 -17.23 -21.82 21.08
N GLY A 323 -18.25 -21.10 21.57
CA GLY A 323 -19.00 -21.53 22.76
C GLY A 323 -19.60 -22.92 22.61
N ARG A 324 -20.17 -23.23 21.45
CA ARG A 324 -20.74 -24.55 21.15
C ARG A 324 -19.66 -25.63 21.08
N GLU A 325 -18.54 -25.33 20.43
CA GLU A 325 -17.39 -26.25 20.40
C GLU A 325 -16.85 -26.56 21.80
N LEU A 326 -16.77 -25.55 22.67
CA LEU A 326 -16.34 -25.72 24.06
C LEU A 326 -17.34 -26.52 24.90
N LEU A 327 -18.64 -26.38 24.62
CA LEU A 327 -19.67 -27.23 25.23
C LEU A 327 -19.50 -28.69 24.81
N ASP A 328 -19.32 -28.95 23.50
CA ASP A 328 -19.15 -30.30 22.95
C ASP A 328 -17.87 -30.98 23.48
N ARG A 329 -16.80 -30.20 23.66
CA ARG A 329 -15.53 -30.66 24.28
C ARG A 329 -15.62 -30.76 25.80
N GLY A 330 -16.71 -30.33 26.41
CA GLY A 330 -16.96 -30.37 27.85
C GLY A 330 -16.14 -29.37 28.67
N TYR A 331 -15.69 -28.27 28.06
CA TYR A 331 -14.94 -27.19 28.71
C TYR A 331 -15.86 -26.22 29.44
N ILE A 332 -17.10 -26.07 28.97
CA ILE A 332 -18.18 -25.37 29.65
C ILE A 332 -19.39 -26.30 29.83
N ASP A 333 -20.32 -25.93 30.71
CA ASP A 333 -21.58 -26.67 30.88
C ASP A 333 -22.72 -26.01 30.11
N GLU A 334 -23.80 -26.77 29.91
CA GLU A 334 -25.02 -26.35 29.22
C GLU A 334 -25.62 -25.04 29.79
N ARG A 335 -25.49 -24.83 31.10
CA ARG A 335 -25.96 -23.59 31.75
C ARG A 335 -25.13 -22.38 31.31
N ASP A 336 -23.82 -22.53 31.22
CA ASP A 336 -22.89 -21.48 30.80
C ASP A 336 -23.17 -21.12 29.34
N PHE A 337 -23.30 -22.13 28.47
CA PHE A 337 -23.59 -21.95 27.05
C PHE A 337 -24.93 -21.25 26.82
N ARG A 338 -26.01 -21.64 27.51
CA ARG A 338 -27.31 -20.94 27.39
C ARG A 338 -27.24 -19.49 27.85
N GLY A 339 -26.44 -19.19 28.86
CA GLY A 339 -26.20 -17.81 29.29
C GLY A 339 -25.50 -16.99 28.21
N LEU A 340 -24.46 -17.55 27.59
CA LEU A 340 -23.73 -16.97 26.48
C LEU A 340 -24.65 -16.73 25.26
N GLU A 341 -25.39 -17.75 24.83
CA GLU A 341 -26.30 -17.70 23.68
C GLU A 341 -27.35 -16.59 23.84
N ALA A 342 -27.98 -16.50 25.01
CA ALA A 342 -28.97 -15.45 25.30
C ALA A 342 -28.36 -14.02 25.23
N LEU A 343 -27.10 -13.86 25.66
CA LEU A 343 -26.40 -12.58 25.57
C LEU A 343 -26.05 -12.22 24.12
N ILE A 344 -25.55 -13.20 23.35
CA ILE A 344 -25.25 -13.04 21.93
C ILE A 344 -26.50 -12.67 21.14
N ASP A 345 -27.64 -13.35 21.39
CA ASP A 345 -28.90 -13.05 20.73
C ASP A 345 -29.43 -11.64 21.06
N ALA A 346 -29.28 -11.21 22.30
CA ALA A 346 -29.64 -9.85 22.71
C ALA A 346 -28.79 -8.79 21.97
N GLU A 347 -27.49 -9.03 21.84
CA GLU A 347 -26.57 -8.12 21.15
C GLU A 347 -26.81 -8.13 19.63
N ARG A 348 -27.00 -9.30 19.03
CA ARG A 348 -27.36 -9.47 17.61
C ARG A 348 -28.63 -8.69 17.27
N LYS A 349 -29.66 -8.82 18.11
CA LYS A 349 -30.91 -8.06 17.96
C LYS A 349 -30.66 -6.56 18.07
N ARG A 350 -29.89 -6.11 19.07
CA ARG A 350 -29.52 -4.71 19.24
C ARG A 350 -28.82 -4.14 18.00
N ILE A 351 -27.93 -4.91 17.37
CA ILE A 351 -27.23 -4.50 16.15
C ILE A 351 -28.20 -4.36 14.97
N MET A 352 -29.04 -5.37 14.74
CA MET A 352 -29.98 -5.41 13.62
C MET A 352 -31.09 -4.35 13.71
N GLU A 353 -31.42 -3.87 14.92
CA GLU A 353 -32.42 -2.83 15.14
C GLU A 353 -31.88 -1.40 14.95
N MET A 354 -30.56 -1.21 14.86
CA MET A 354 -29.98 0.10 14.60
C MET A 354 -30.28 0.56 13.16
N LYS A 355 -30.75 1.80 13.03
CA LYS A 355 -31.07 2.41 11.73
C LYS A 355 -30.11 3.55 11.45
N PHE A 356 -29.52 3.54 10.26
CA PHE A 356 -28.57 4.55 9.82
C PHE A 356 -29.14 5.30 8.61
N PRO A 357 -29.17 6.64 8.63
CA PRO A 357 -29.58 7.45 7.48
C PRO A 357 -28.69 7.26 6.24
N ALA A 358 -27.39 7.03 6.46
CA ALA A 358 -26.41 6.63 5.46
C ALA A 358 -25.67 5.39 5.96
N ARG A 359 -25.38 4.44 5.06
CA ARG A 359 -24.72 3.17 5.43
C ARG A 359 -23.20 3.28 5.39
N TYR A 360 -22.67 4.11 4.50
CA TYR A 360 -21.24 4.26 4.24
C TYR A 360 -20.80 5.68 4.53
N ARG A 361 -19.69 5.82 5.27
CA ARG A 361 -18.87 7.01 5.35
C ARG A 361 -17.61 6.75 4.53
N VAL A 362 -17.52 7.40 3.38
CA VAL A 362 -16.41 7.24 2.44
C VAL A 362 -15.50 8.47 2.54
N MET A 363 -14.26 8.23 2.98
CA MET A 363 -13.19 9.21 3.09
C MET A 363 -12.37 9.14 1.80
N VAL A 364 -12.50 10.12 0.91
CA VAL A 364 -11.83 10.13 -0.40
C VAL A 364 -10.60 11.03 -0.33
N SER A 365 -9.42 10.44 -0.48
CA SER A 365 -8.15 11.16 -0.66
C SER A 365 -7.82 11.22 -2.14
N PHE A 366 -7.75 12.43 -2.69
CA PHE A 366 -7.37 12.61 -4.08
C PHE A 366 -5.85 12.61 -4.21
N VAL A 367 -5.35 11.87 -5.21
CA VAL A 367 -3.94 11.82 -5.55
C VAL A 367 -3.69 12.36 -6.95
N ALA A 368 -2.45 12.76 -7.19
CA ALA A 368 -1.91 13.09 -8.50
C ALA A 368 -2.42 12.18 -9.63
N GLY A 369 -2.81 12.79 -10.75
CA GLY A 369 -3.17 12.14 -12.02
C GLY A 369 -2.00 11.52 -12.75
#